data_AF-A0A7X1JCK3-F1
#
_entry.id   AF-A0A7X1JCK3-F1
#
_cell.length_a   1.000
_cell.length_b   1.000
_cell.length_c   1.000
_cell.angle_alpha   90.00
_cell.angle_beta   90.00
_cell.angle_gamma   90.00
#
_symmetry.space_group_name_H-M   'P 1'
#
loop_
_entity.id
_entity.type
_entity.pdbx_description
1 polymer ?
#
loop_
_entity_poly.entity_id
_entity_poly.type
_entity_poly.pdbx_seq_one_letter_code
_entity_poly.pdbx_strand_id
1 'polypeptide(L)'
;MIVLPVLLTELLTEVGEQRATTLSLDFAERAVDLQAELLTPDMREACSEYVAAAREALRLGRANDRLVRAHEDFFEVGWRTSGHSDVTHVLESAVRLACQDMLIEAGAMNRAGRTNPSPQYIAKTAQSAVGRWHAERAGEDADRREADRRARWEEARWQVQHVIATEPAPGGGARL
;
A
#
# COMPACT_ATOMS: atom_id res chain seq x y z
N MET A 1 14.32 -14.11 -15.95
CA MET A 1 13.15 -13.21 -15.99
C MET A 1 12.22 -13.64 -14.86
N ILE A 2 11.89 -12.74 -13.92
CA ILE A 2 11.01 -13.08 -12.80
C ILE A 2 9.57 -13.00 -13.33
N VAL A 3 8.84 -14.12 -13.29
CA VAL A 3 7.50 -14.27 -13.89
C VAL A 3 6.42 -13.53 -13.09
N LEU A 4 6.60 -13.40 -11.77
CA LEU A 4 5.58 -12.88 -10.87
C LEU A 4 5.21 -11.41 -11.09
N PRO A 5 6.14 -10.46 -11.32
CA PRO A 5 5.77 -9.06 -11.59
C PRO A 5 4.92 -8.86 -12.86
N VAL A 6 5.13 -9.69 -13.89
CA VAL A 6 4.34 -9.65 -15.13
C VAL A 6 2.93 -10.17 -14.85
N LEU A 7 2.84 -11.36 -14.24
CA LEU A 7 1.56 -11.96 -13.85
C LEU A 7 0.75 -11.04 -12.92
N LEU A 8 1.39 -10.44 -11.91
CA LEU A 8 0.71 -9.51 -11.01
C LEU A 8 0.17 -8.27 -11.75
N THR A 9 0.90 -7.77 -12.74
CA THR A 9 0.45 -6.64 -13.57
C THR A 9 -0.79 -7.01 -14.38
N GLU A 10 -0.81 -8.20 -14.97
CA GLU A 10 -1.95 -8.74 -15.71
C GLU A 10 -3.16 -8.90 -14.79
N LEU A 11 -2.99 -9.59 -13.66
CA LEU A 11 -4.06 -9.79 -12.66
C LEU A 11 -4.65 -8.47 -12.16
N LEU A 12 -3.82 -7.50 -11.79
CA LEU A 12 -4.29 -6.19 -11.33
C LEU A 12 -5.05 -5.41 -12.42
N THR A 13 -4.75 -5.67 -13.69
CA THR A 13 -5.49 -5.06 -14.81
C THR A 13 -6.84 -5.74 -15.00
N GLU A 14 -6.92 -7.05 -14.81
CA GLU A 14 -8.12 -7.86 -15.06
C GLU A 14 -9.17 -7.79 -13.95
N VAL A 15 -8.77 -7.58 -12.69
CA VAL A 15 -9.71 -7.51 -11.55
C VAL A 15 -10.56 -6.23 -11.54
N GLY A 16 -10.23 -5.25 -12.38
CA GLY A 16 -10.91 -3.96 -12.45
C GLY A 16 -10.41 -2.95 -11.41
N GLU A 17 -10.56 -1.67 -11.75
CA GLU A 17 -9.91 -0.54 -11.07
C GLU A 17 -10.25 -0.47 -9.57
N GLN A 18 -11.53 -0.56 -9.20
CA GLN A 18 -11.94 -0.45 -7.79
C GLN A 18 -11.36 -1.56 -6.90
N ARG A 19 -11.29 -2.79 -7.42
CA ARG A 19 -10.72 -3.94 -6.71
C ARG A 19 -9.20 -3.82 -6.63
N ALA A 20 -8.53 -3.44 -7.73
CA ALA A 20 -7.09 -3.18 -7.75
C ALA A 20 -6.68 -2.06 -6.77
N THR A 21 -7.51 -1.03 -6.62
CA THR A 21 -7.34 0.02 -5.61
C THR A 21 -7.44 -0.52 -4.19
N THR A 22 -8.42 -1.38 -3.91
CA THR A 22 -8.56 -2.03 -2.59
C THR A 22 -7.37 -2.93 -2.28
N LEU A 23 -6.93 -3.74 -3.24
CA LEU A 23 -5.74 -4.58 -3.12
C LEU A 23 -4.46 -3.76 -2.87
N SER A 24 -4.37 -2.56 -3.44
CA SER A 24 -3.22 -1.67 -3.20
C SER A 24 -3.12 -1.22 -1.75
N LEU A 25 -4.26 -1.04 -1.05
CA LEU A 25 -4.27 -0.79 0.39
C LEU A 25 -3.77 -2.01 1.17
N ASP A 26 -4.19 -3.22 0.79
CA ASP A 26 -3.74 -4.46 1.44
C ASP A 26 -2.22 -4.68 1.29
N PHE A 27 -1.67 -4.40 0.10
CA PHE A 27 -0.25 -4.50 -0.16
C PHE A 27 0.56 -3.51 0.69
N ALA A 28 0.07 -2.28 0.81
CA ALA A 28 0.72 -1.27 1.62
C ALA A 28 0.63 -1.57 3.13
N GLU A 29 -0.53 -2.00 3.62
CA GLU A 29 -0.73 -2.40 5.02
C GLU A 29 0.20 -3.55 5.40
N ARG A 30 0.29 -4.60 4.57
CA ARG A 30 1.23 -5.70 4.81
C ARG A 30 2.68 -5.20 4.87
N ALA A 31 3.09 -4.32 3.95
CA ALA A 31 4.45 -3.81 3.97
C ALA A 31 4.75 -3.08 5.28
N VAL A 32 3.79 -2.32 5.80
CA VAL A 32 3.84 -1.66 7.11
C VAL A 32 3.95 -2.67 8.24
N ASP A 33 3.12 -3.72 8.23
CA ASP A 33 3.14 -4.77 9.26
C ASP A 33 4.49 -5.49 9.34
N LEU A 34 5.08 -5.81 8.18
CA LEU A 34 6.40 -6.45 8.12
C LEU A 34 7.51 -5.57 8.71
N GLN A 35 7.33 -4.24 8.67
CA GLN A 35 8.30 -3.24 9.11
C GLN A 35 7.85 -2.52 10.38
N ALA A 36 6.88 -3.08 11.13
CA ALA A 36 6.27 -2.44 12.28
C ALA A 36 7.29 -2.07 13.38
N GLU A 37 8.40 -2.79 13.49
CA GLU A 37 9.49 -2.48 14.42
C GLU A 37 10.25 -1.18 14.09
N LEU A 38 10.17 -0.68 12.85
CA LEU A 38 10.77 0.60 12.44
C LEU A 38 9.90 1.80 12.81
N LEU A 39 8.64 1.55 13.17
CA LEU A 39 7.66 2.60 13.42
C LEU A 39 7.47 2.78 14.93
N THR A 40 7.35 4.03 15.35
CA THR A 40 6.86 4.36 16.68
C THR A 40 5.44 3.80 16.87
N PRO A 41 5.02 3.49 18.10
CA PRO A 41 3.65 3.05 18.37
C PRO A 41 2.58 3.96 17.74
N ASP A 42 2.74 5.28 17.91
CA ASP A 42 1.82 6.29 17.38
C ASP A 42 1.75 6.26 15.85
N MET A 43 2.89 6.09 15.16
CA MET A 43 2.90 6.02 13.69
C MET A 43 2.24 4.73 13.20
N ARG A 44 2.37 3.62 13.93
CA ARG A 44 1.65 2.37 13.58
C ARG A 44 0.15 2.55 13.71
N GLU A 45 -0.30 3.17 14.80
CA GLU A 45 -1.71 3.46 15.01
C GLU A 45 -2.27 4.38 13.91
N ALA A 46 -1.54 5.45 13.58
CA ALA A 46 -1.92 6.36 12.50
C ALA A 46 -1.98 5.67 11.13
N CYS A 47 -1.00 4.82 10.79
CA CYS A 47 -1.01 4.01 9.58
C CYS A 47 -2.24 3.09 9.52
N SER A 48 -2.51 2.33 10.59
CA SER A 48 -3.62 1.39 10.65
C SER A 48 -4.97 2.11 10.53
N GLU A 49 -5.15 3.22 11.23
CA GLU A 49 -6.38 3.99 11.19
C GLU A 49 -6.59 4.64 9.82
N TYR A 50 -5.53 5.15 9.19
CA TYR A 50 -5.62 5.79 7.89
C TYR A 50 -6.04 4.80 6.78
N VAL A 51 -5.51 3.57 6.80
CA VAL A 51 -5.95 2.51 5.88
C VAL A 51 -7.38 2.07 6.18
N ALA A 52 -7.75 1.89 7.44
CA ALA A 52 -9.11 1.51 7.83
C ALA A 52 -10.16 2.56 7.38
N ALA A 53 -9.84 3.84 7.59
CA ALA A 53 -10.69 4.95 7.17
C ALA A 53 -10.78 5.06 5.64
N ALA A 54 -9.68 4.83 4.92
CA ALA A 54 -9.68 4.78 3.45
C ALA A 54 -10.58 3.65 2.91
N ARG A 55 -10.49 2.44 3.48
CA ARG A 55 -11.38 1.32 3.12
C ARG A 55 -12.85 1.64 3.39
N GLU A 56 -13.15 2.35 4.48
CA GLU A 56 -14.50 2.80 4.77
C GLU A 56 -15.01 3.82 3.76
N ALA A 57 -14.20 4.84 3.43
CA ALA A 57 -14.55 5.85 2.44
C ALA A 57 -14.78 5.24 1.04
N LEU A 58 -13.95 4.27 0.63
CA LEU A 58 -14.14 3.52 -0.62
C LEU A 58 -15.49 2.79 -0.65
N ARG A 59 -15.89 2.14 0.45
CA ARG A 59 -17.20 1.48 0.55
C ARG A 59 -18.37 2.46 0.50
N LEU A 60 -18.18 3.66 1.04
CA LEU A 60 -19.19 4.73 1.04
C LEU A 60 -19.22 5.54 -0.28
N GLY A 61 -18.18 5.43 -1.10
CA GLY A 61 -18.01 6.23 -2.33
C GLY A 61 -17.78 7.72 -2.09
N ARG A 62 -17.41 8.11 -0.86
CA ARG A 62 -17.20 9.52 -0.47
C ARG A 62 -16.29 9.61 0.76
N ALA A 63 -15.64 10.76 0.92
CA ALA A 63 -14.95 11.07 2.17
C ALA A 63 -15.96 11.13 3.34
N ASN A 64 -15.56 10.58 4.47
CA ASN A 64 -16.22 10.72 5.76
C ASN A 64 -15.30 11.46 6.74
N ASP A 65 -15.85 11.94 7.85
CA ASP A 65 -15.07 12.67 8.87
C ASP A 65 -13.90 11.84 9.42
N ARG A 66 -14.06 10.52 9.45
CA ARG A 66 -13.04 9.59 9.90
C ARG A 66 -11.81 9.62 8.98
N LEU A 67 -12.01 9.58 7.66
CA LEU A 67 -10.93 9.67 6.68
C LEU A 67 -10.21 11.03 6.76
N VAL A 68 -10.95 12.12 6.93
CA VAL A 68 -10.37 13.46 7.06
C VAL A 68 -9.48 13.55 8.31
N ARG A 69 -9.99 13.13 9.47
CA ARG A 69 -9.20 13.10 10.71
C ARG A 69 -7.98 12.18 10.60
N ALA A 70 -8.16 10.96 10.08
CA ALA A 70 -7.06 10.02 9.93
C ALA A 70 -5.97 10.53 8.98
N HIS A 71 -6.35 11.29 7.94
CA HIS A 71 -5.40 12.00 7.08
C HIS A 71 -4.58 13.03 7.87
N GLU A 72 -5.25 13.91 8.61
CA GLU A 72 -4.60 14.95 9.42
C GLU A 72 -3.66 14.34 10.47
N ASP A 73 -4.15 13.35 11.22
CA ASP A 73 -3.40 12.63 12.26
C ASP A 73 -2.15 11.95 11.68
N PHE A 74 -2.26 11.29 10.52
CA PHE A 74 -1.14 10.64 9.86
C PHE A 74 0.00 11.62 9.53
N PHE A 75 -0.33 12.79 8.98
CA PHE A 75 0.69 13.80 8.66
C PHE A 75 1.23 14.50 9.92
N GLU A 76 0.39 14.75 10.92
CA GLU A 76 0.80 15.33 12.19
C GLU A 76 1.81 14.43 12.93
N VAL A 77 1.53 13.13 13.01
CA VAL A 77 2.44 12.13 13.61
C VAL A 77 3.71 11.99 12.77
N GLY A 78 3.57 11.99 11.43
CA GLY A 78 4.71 11.96 10.51
C GLY A 78 5.68 13.13 10.72
N TRP A 79 5.18 14.35 10.89
CA TRP A 79 6.02 15.53 11.15
C TRP A 79 6.70 15.53 12.51
N ARG A 80 6.11 14.88 13.51
CA ARG A 80 6.71 14.71 14.85
C ARG A 80 7.77 13.61 14.89
N THR A 81 7.70 12.66 13.97
CA THR A 81 8.60 11.49 13.96
C THR A 81 9.80 11.76 13.07
N SER A 82 11.00 11.82 13.66
CA SER A 82 12.24 12.00 12.90
C SER A 82 12.59 10.73 12.11
N GLY A 83 12.75 10.88 10.80
CA GLY A 83 13.05 9.77 9.89
C GLY A 83 11.77 9.17 9.32
N HIS A 84 11.49 9.45 8.05
CA HIS A 84 10.38 8.83 7.34
C HIS A 84 10.83 7.44 6.90
N SER A 85 10.22 6.39 7.45
CA SER A 85 10.44 5.05 6.92
C SER A 85 9.82 4.96 5.53
N ASP A 86 10.53 4.35 4.58
CA ASP A 86 10.06 4.16 3.20
C ASP A 86 8.66 3.55 3.13
N VAL A 87 8.29 2.76 4.14
CA VAL A 87 7.01 2.06 4.22
C VAL A 87 5.81 2.99 4.43
N THR A 88 6.00 4.12 5.13
CA THR A 88 4.92 5.10 5.35
C THR A 88 4.56 5.81 4.05
N HIS A 89 5.55 5.99 3.16
CA HIS A 89 5.32 6.53 1.82
C HIS A 89 4.54 5.57 0.91
N VAL A 90 4.75 4.24 1.05
CA VAL A 90 3.94 3.24 0.34
C VAL A 90 2.48 3.34 0.75
N LEU A 91 2.21 3.44 2.06
CA LEU A 91 0.87 3.59 2.61
C LEU A 91 0.22 4.91 2.18
N GLU A 92 0.93 6.03 2.30
CA GLU A 92 0.45 7.33 1.83
C GLU A 92 0.05 7.26 0.34
N SER A 93 0.90 6.67 -0.50
CA SER A 93 0.65 6.52 -1.93
C SER A 93 -0.57 5.64 -2.22
N ALA A 94 -0.77 4.57 -1.44
CA ALA A 94 -1.93 3.69 -1.59
C ALA A 94 -3.23 4.39 -1.17
N VAL A 95 -3.21 5.18 -0.09
CA VAL A 95 -4.38 5.98 0.30
C VAL A 95 -4.64 7.11 -0.70
N ARG A 96 -3.60 7.72 -1.27
CA ARG A 96 -3.77 8.70 -2.36
C ARG A 96 -4.39 8.06 -3.59
N LEU A 97 -3.96 6.87 -3.99
CA LEU A 97 -4.62 6.11 -5.06
C LEU A 97 -6.12 5.93 -4.76
N ALA A 98 -6.45 5.55 -3.53
CA ALA A 98 -7.82 5.21 -3.14
C ALA A 98 -8.75 6.42 -2.94
N CYS A 99 -8.26 7.48 -2.30
CA CYS A 99 -9.12 8.48 -1.67
C CYS A 99 -8.69 9.92 -1.93
N GLN A 100 -7.66 10.18 -2.74
CA GLN A 100 -7.16 11.55 -2.96
C GLN A 100 -8.24 12.50 -3.47
N ASP A 101 -9.07 12.06 -4.43
CA ASP A 101 -10.12 12.92 -4.97
C ASP A 101 -11.20 13.21 -3.94
N MET A 102 -11.56 12.22 -3.12
CA MET A 102 -12.49 12.40 -2.00
C MET A 102 -11.94 13.37 -0.96
N LEU A 103 -10.65 13.29 -0.64
CA LEU A 103 -9.96 14.20 0.28
C LEU A 103 -9.88 15.63 -0.27
N ILE A 104 -9.66 15.79 -1.58
CA ILE A 104 -9.66 17.09 -2.25
C ILE A 104 -11.07 17.71 -2.21
N GLU A 105 -12.10 16.93 -2.52
CA GLU A 105 -13.50 17.39 -2.48
C GLU A 105 -13.94 17.77 -1.07
N ALA A 106 -13.47 17.06 -0.05
CA ALA A 106 -13.70 17.40 1.35
C ALA A 106 -12.87 18.60 1.86
N GLY A 107 -11.96 19.14 1.06
CA GLY A 107 -11.08 20.25 1.44
C GLY A 107 -9.90 19.86 2.35
N ALA A 108 -9.73 18.56 2.65
CA ALA A 108 -8.64 18.04 3.46
C ALA A 108 -7.29 17.99 2.71
N MET A 109 -7.33 17.96 1.38
CA MET A 109 -6.13 17.98 0.54
C MET A 109 -6.20 19.05 -0.54
N ASN A 110 -5.07 19.71 -0.82
CA ASN A 110 -4.97 20.68 -1.91
C ASN A 110 -4.80 19.97 -3.27
N ARG A 111 -5.59 20.39 -4.28
CA ARG A 111 -5.49 19.91 -5.67
C ARG A 111 -4.08 20.08 -6.28
N ALA A 112 -3.31 21.06 -5.85
CA ALA A 112 -1.93 21.25 -6.30
C ALA A 112 -0.98 20.11 -5.86
N GLY A 113 -1.31 19.39 -4.79
CA GLY A 113 -0.57 18.24 -4.29
C GLY A 113 -1.03 16.90 -4.88
N ARG A 114 -1.83 16.92 -5.95
CA ARG A 114 -2.36 15.72 -6.61
C ARG A 114 -1.25 14.88 -7.23
N THR A 115 -1.31 13.58 -6.97
CA THR A 115 -0.45 12.55 -7.56
C THR A 115 -1.32 11.47 -8.23
N ASN A 116 -0.78 10.73 -9.19
CA ASN A 116 -1.51 9.65 -9.86
C ASN A 116 -0.74 8.32 -9.74
N PRO A 117 -0.60 7.77 -8.53
CA PRO A 117 -0.07 6.42 -8.36
C PRO A 117 -0.94 5.41 -9.14
N SER A 118 -0.34 4.29 -9.54
CA SER A 118 -1.10 3.15 -10.11
C SER A 118 -1.02 1.94 -9.18
N PRO A 119 -1.95 0.98 -9.26
CA PRO A 119 -1.86 -0.25 -8.47
C PRO A 119 -0.52 -0.99 -8.64
N GLN A 120 0.02 -1.01 -9.87
CA GLN A 120 1.31 -1.62 -10.17
C GLN A 120 2.47 -0.86 -9.51
N TYR A 121 2.38 0.47 -9.42
CA TYR A 121 3.35 1.28 -8.71
C TYR A 121 3.35 0.96 -7.21
N ILE A 122 2.17 0.87 -6.59
CA ILE A 122 2.06 0.51 -5.17
C ILE A 122 2.65 -0.88 -4.90
N ALA A 123 2.26 -1.88 -5.69
CA ALA A 123 2.79 -3.25 -5.56
C ALA A 123 4.32 -3.30 -5.65
N LYS A 124 4.91 -2.66 -6.66
CA LYS A 124 6.37 -2.61 -6.86
C LYS A 124 7.09 -1.86 -5.74
N THR A 125 6.48 -0.80 -5.22
CA THR A 125 7.07 0.01 -4.15
C THR A 125 7.02 -0.74 -2.83
N ALA A 126 5.93 -1.44 -2.51
CA ALA A 126 5.82 -2.37 -1.39
C ALA A 126 6.89 -3.48 -1.46
N GLN A 127 7.03 -4.15 -2.60
CA GLN A 127 8.09 -5.15 -2.82
C GLN A 127 9.47 -4.56 -2.55
N SER A 128 9.76 -3.38 -3.10
CA SER A 128 11.06 -2.72 -2.95
C SER A 128 11.34 -2.31 -1.50
N ALA A 129 10.34 -1.84 -0.76
CA ALA A 129 10.48 -1.49 0.66
C ALA A 129 10.79 -2.74 1.50
N VAL A 130 10.06 -3.84 1.29
CA VAL A 130 10.30 -5.13 1.96
C VAL A 130 11.70 -5.68 1.62
N GLY A 131 12.09 -5.57 0.35
CA GLY A 131 13.43 -5.95 -0.12
C GLY A 131 14.56 -5.21 0.60
N ARG A 132 14.49 -3.88 0.62
CA ARG A 132 15.47 -3.03 1.30
C ARG A 132 15.57 -3.36 2.79
N TRP A 133 14.44 -3.49 3.47
CA TRP A 133 14.39 -3.82 4.88
C TRP A 133 15.11 -5.14 5.20
N HIS A 134 14.85 -6.20 4.41
CA HIS A 134 15.53 -7.48 4.58
C HIS A 134 17.03 -7.41 4.26
N ALA A 135 17.43 -6.60 3.28
CA ALA A 135 18.83 -6.42 2.93
C ALA A 135 19.61 -5.65 4.00
N GLU A 136 18.98 -4.67 4.64
CA GLU A 136 19.57 -3.89 5.75
C GLU A 136 19.74 -4.73 7.02
N ARG A 137 18.85 -5.70 7.24
CA ARG A 137 18.89 -6.63 8.38
C ARG A 137 19.65 -7.93 8.13
N ALA A 138 20.16 -8.12 6.92
CA ALA A 138 21.01 -9.26 6.63
C ALA A 138 22.27 -9.19 7.52
N GLY A 139 22.67 -10.33 8.10
CA GLY A 139 23.87 -10.41 8.92
C GLY A 139 25.11 -9.93 8.17
N GLU A 140 26.16 -9.54 8.90
CA GLU A 140 27.37 -8.94 8.30
C GLU A 140 28.02 -9.81 7.21
N ASP A 141 27.93 -11.13 7.33
CA ASP A 141 28.47 -12.10 6.36
C ASP A 141 27.49 -12.51 5.25
N ALA A 142 26.25 -12.01 5.26
CA ALA A 142 25.22 -12.39 4.29
C ALA A 142 25.25 -11.50 3.03
N ASP A 143 24.95 -12.08 1.87
CA ASP A 143 24.79 -11.32 0.63
C ASP A 143 23.50 -10.48 0.68
N ARG A 144 23.65 -9.18 0.94
CA ARG A 144 22.54 -8.22 0.98
C ARG A 144 21.74 -8.16 -0.32
N ARG A 145 22.38 -8.36 -1.47
CA ARG A 145 21.68 -8.35 -2.77
C ARG A 145 20.82 -9.59 -2.92
N GLU A 146 21.28 -10.73 -2.41
CA GLU A 146 20.48 -11.95 -2.39
C GLU A 146 19.30 -11.82 -1.42
N ALA A 147 19.51 -11.24 -0.24
CA ALA A 147 18.45 -10.95 0.72
C ALA A 147 17.35 -10.04 0.12
N ASP A 148 17.73 -8.92 -0.52
CA ASP A 148 16.79 -8.02 -1.23
C ASP A 148 15.97 -8.78 -2.28
N ARG A 149 16.66 -9.52 -3.18
CA ARG A 149 16.01 -10.23 -4.28
C ARG A 149 15.04 -11.29 -3.78
N ARG A 150 15.44 -12.06 -2.77
CA ARG A 150 14.60 -13.11 -2.17
C ARG A 150 13.36 -12.52 -1.52
N ALA A 151 13.53 -11.46 -0.71
CA ALA A 151 12.41 -10.80 -0.04
C ALA A 151 11.41 -10.19 -1.04
N ARG A 152 11.90 -9.53 -2.09
CA ARG A 152 11.06 -9.01 -3.18
C ARG A 152 10.30 -10.11 -3.91
N TRP A 153 10.93 -11.27 -4.11
CA TRP A 153 10.29 -12.41 -4.74
C TRP A 153 9.18 -13.00 -3.87
N GLU A 154 9.43 -13.18 -2.56
CA GLU A 154 8.41 -13.68 -1.62
C GLU A 154 7.25 -12.70 -1.46
N GLU A 155 7.52 -11.39 -1.45
CA GLU A 155 6.46 -10.38 -1.41
C GLU A 155 5.63 -10.39 -2.72
N ALA A 156 6.27 -10.45 -3.89
CA ALA A 156 5.55 -10.59 -5.16
C ALA A 156 4.72 -11.88 -5.21
N ARG A 157 5.23 -12.99 -4.65
CA ARG A 157 4.50 -14.25 -4.54
C ARG A 157 3.28 -14.09 -3.63
N TRP A 158 3.44 -13.49 -2.46
CA TRP A 158 2.33 -13.23 -1.57
C TRP A 158 1.26 -12.37 -2.25
N GLN A 159 1.64 -11.29 -2.93
CA GLN A 159 0.71 -10.41 -3.64
C GLN A 159 -0.11 -11.16 -4.70
N VAL A 160 0.54 -11.98 -5.53
CA VAL A 160 -0.17 -12.83 -6.52
C VAL A 160 -1.13 -13.80 -5.83
N GLN A 161 -0.68 -14.47 -4.77
CA GLN A 161 -1.53 -15.41 -4.02
C GLN A 161 -2.71 -14.70 -3.35
N HIS A 162 -2.50 -13.49 -2.83
CA HIS A 162 -3.54 -12.67 -2.22
C HIS A 162 -4.62 -12.32 -3.25
N VAL A 163 -4.22 -11.81 -4.43
CA VAL A 163 -5.18 -11.51 -5.50
C VAL A 163 -5.99 -12.75 -5.90
N ILE A 164 -5.33 -13.90 -6.09
CA ILE A 164 -6.01 -15.16 -6.45
C ILE A 164 -6.97 -15.62 -5.35
N ALA A 165 -6.64 -15.38 -4.09
CA ALA A 165 -7.45 -15.81 -2.95
C ALA A 165 -8.66 -14.90 -2.70
N THR A 166 -8.55 -13.59 -2.96
CA THR A 166 -9.59 -12.61 -2.63
C THR A 166 -10.46 -12.24 -3.82
N GLU A 167 -9.95 -12.34 -5.05
CA GLU A 167 -10.67 -11.94 -6.25
C GLU A 167 -11.22 -13.14 -7.04
N PRO A 168 -12.43 -13.01 -7.63
CA PRO A 168 -12.96 -14.02 -8.52
C PRO A 168 -12.10 -14.12 -9.79
N ALA A 169 -12.20 -15.27 -10.46
CA ALA A 169 -11.50 -15.47 -11.72
C ALA A 169 -11.87 -14.37 -12.75
N PRO A 170 -10.88 -13.81 -13.46
CA PRO A 170 -11.10 -12.88 -14.57
C PRO A 170 -12.13 -13.42 -15.56
N GLY A 171 -13.12 -12.61 -15.93
CA GLY A 171 -14.21 -13.00 -16.83
C GLY A 171 -15.29 -13.90 -16.20
N GLY A 172 -15.11 -14.36 -14.97
CA GLY A 172 -16.13 -15.01 -14.14
C GLY A 172 -17.11 -13.99 -13.57
N GLY A 173 -17.86 -13.33 -14.44
CA GLY A 173 -18.89 -12.39 -14.03
C GLY A 173 -19.89 -13.06 -13.09
N ALA A 174 -19.99 -12.57 -11.86
CA ALA A 174 -21.28 -12.53 -11.19
C ALA A 174 -22.16 -11.59 -12.03
N ARG A 175 -22.94 -12.18 -12.93
CA ARG A 175 -24.14 -11.52 -13.45
C ARG A 175 -25.05 -11.31 -12.23
N LEU A 176 -25.16 -10.07 -11.78
CA LEU A 176 -26.32 -9.58 -11.03
C LEU A 176 -27.10 -8.68 -11.97
#